data_AF-A0A2W5TV46-F1
#
_entry.id   AF-A0A2W5TV46-F1
#
_cell.length_a   1.000
_cell.length_b   1.000
_cell.length_c   1.000
_cell.angle_alpha   90.00
_cell.angle_beta   90.00
_cell.angle_gamma   90.00
#
_symmetry.space_group_name_H-M   'P 1'
#
loop_
_entity.id
_entity.type
_entity.pdbx_description
1 polymer ?
#
loop_
_entity_poly.entity_id
_entity_poly.type
_entity_poly.pdbx_seq_one_letter_code
_entity_poly.pdbx_strand_id
1 'polypeptide(L)'
;MRPFILCALLVSCAPTNTVQLTFGTNGEGLDGFMCRDQNDRLLLERLPENGEASLVFDFIDLKGVPGCRTGQLVEWCKTRNCVPRPEGRTCAPWSLGGKPAETRALLRTQLGEAMKKVKGHVASPDAPDDFVLVRVVGTTEPCSDIENRPTSEPLASNQLLGCAYSCPVLLDRVETSVFLGFDGFVENCSQGVLICSAEKLSWKVETTDGGAP
;
A
#
# COMPACT_ATOMS: atom_id res chain seq x y z
N MET A 1 8.09 45.64 43.21
CA MET A 1 8.37 45.40 41.78
C MET A 1 8.43 43.88 41.58
N ARG A 2 7.40 43.28 40.97
CA ARG A 2 7.31 41.84 40.69
C ARG A 2 7.74 41.59 39.24
N PRO A 3 8.72 40.72 38.94
CA PRO A 3 9.02 40.36 37.57
C PRO A 3 7.95 39.40 37.05
N PHE A 4 7.22 39.81 36.02
CA PHE A 4 6.39 38.93 35.20
C PHE A 4 7.34 38.08 34.35
N ILE A 5 7.44 36.79 34.67
CA ILE A 5 8.14 35.81 33.83
C ILE A 5 7.23 35.55 32.62
N LEU A 6 7.64 36.08 31.47
CA LEU A 6 7.06 35.78 30.17
C LEU A 6 7.47 34.34 29.79
N CYS A 7 6.62 33.36 30.06
CA CYS A 7 6.75 32.03 29.47
C CYS A 7 6.42 32.14 27.97
N ALA A 8 7.45 32.35 27.15
CA ALA A 8 7.36 32.20 25.71
C ALA A 8 7.07 30.71 25.40
N LEU A 9 5.82 30.40 25.12
CA LEU A 9 5.40 29.15 24.48
C LEU A 9 6.03 29.13 23.09
N LEU A 10 7.21 28.51 22.97
CA LEU A 10 7.75 28.06 21.70
C LEU A 10 6.86 26.93 21.21
N VAL A 11 5.72 27.28 20.61
CA VAL A 11 4.94 26.37 19.78
C VAL A 11 5.81 26.09 18.56
N SER A 12 6.61 25.02 18.63
CA SER A 12 7.29 24.46 17.48
C SER A 12 6.20 24.02 16.50
N CYS A 13 5.93 24.86 15.50
CA CYS A 13 5.13 24.50 14.34
C CYS A 13 6.01 23.57 13.50
N ALA A 14 6.10 22.30 13.89
CA ALA A 14 6.77 21.30 13.07
C ALA A 14 5.97 21.19 11.76
N PRO A 15 6.60 21.39 10.59
CA PRO A 15 5.91 21.28 9.32
C PRO A 15 5.41 19.84 9.17
N THR A 16 4.08 19.64 9.21
CA THR A 16 3.47 18.35 8.89
C THR A 16 3.46 18.15 7.38
N ASN A 17 4.40 17.36 6.89
CA ASN A 17 4.48 16.95 5.48
C ASN A 17 3.33 15.97 5.18
N THR A 18 2.19 16.50 4.75
CA THR A 18 1.01 15.67 4.45
C THR A 18 1.12 15.06 3.06
N VAL A 19 1.26 13.74 2.99
CA VAL A 19 1.31 13.01 1.70
C VAL A 19 -0.11 12.73 1.21
N GLN A 20 -0.51 13.32 0.08
CA GLN A 20 -1.76 12.98 -0.59
C GLN A 20 -1.53 11.85 -1.59
N LEU A 21 -2.46 10.89 -1.67
CA LEU A 21 -2.37 9.74 -2.57
C LEU A 21 -3.39 9.87 -3.71
N THR A 22 -3.02 9.44 -4.92
CA THR A 22 -3.91 9.39 -6.08
C THR A 22 -3.75 8.09 -6.85
N PHE A 23 -4.83 7.55 -7.40
CA PHE A 23 -4.82 6.37 -8.29
C PHE A 23 -4.98 6.77 -9.76
N GLY A 24 -4.70 8.05 -10.08
CA GLY A 24 -4.99 8.65 -11.38
C GLY A 24 -6.42 9.19 -11.46
N THR A 25 -6.72 9.91 -12.55
CA THR A 25 -8.03 10.57 -12.72
C THR A 25 -9.14 9.59 -13.08
N ASN A 26 -8.78 8.45 -13.70
CA ASN A 26 -9.73 7.43 -14.14
C ASN A 26 -9.53 6.09 -13.41
N GLY A 27 -8.73 6.07 -12.33
CA GLY A 27 -8.44 4.85 -11.59
C GLY A 27 -7.45 3.92 -12.30
N GLU A 28 -6.55 4.48 -13.11
CA GLU A 28 -5.47 3.76 -13.80
C GLU A 28 -4.61 2.96 -12.82
N GLY A 29 -4.47 3.44 -11.59
CA GLY A 29 -3.71 2.80 -10.53
C GLY A 29 -4.42 1.65 -9.81
N LEU A 30 -5.70 1.39 -10.11
CA LEU A 30 -6.52 0.41 -9.38
C LEU A 30 -6.41 -1.01 -9.94
N ASP A 31 -5.58 -1.22 -10.95
CA ASP A 31 -5.45 -2.49 -11.64
C ASP A 31 -4.98 -3.63 -10.71
N GLY A 32 -4.22 -3.30 -9.65
CA GLY A 32 -3.80 -4.28 -8.63
C GLY A 32 -4.92 -4.72 -7.66
N PHE A 33 -6.07 -4.05 -7.65
CA PHE A 33 -7.29 -4.51 -6.98
C PHE A 33 -8.14 -5.42 -7.88
N MET A 34 -7.80 -5.54 -9.16
CA MET A 34 -8.48 -6.42 -10.11
C MET A 34 -7.70 -7.71 -10.37
N CYS A 35 -6.79 -8.03 -9.45
CA CYS A 35 -5.91 -9.19 -9.51
C CYS A 35 -6.65 -10.49 -9.23
N ARG A 36 -6.24 -11.55 -9.94
CA ARG A 36 -6.70 -12.91 -9.72
C ARG A 36 -5.66 -13.75 -8.99
N ASP A 37 -6.11 -14.72 -8.21
CA ASP A 37 -5.26 -15.73 -7.58
C ASP A 37 -4.86 -16.85 -8.56
N GLN A 38 -4.09 -17.83 -8.06
CA GLN A 38 -3.63 -18.98 -8.84
C GLN A 38 -4.73 -19.89 -9.38
N ASN A 39 -5.97 -19.77 -8.87
CA ASN A 39 -7.14 -20.49 -9.35
C ASN A 39 -8.02 -19.62 -10.27
N ASP A 40 -7.48 -18.51 -10.78
CA ASP A 40 -8.19 -17.54 -11.62
C ASP A 40 -9.37 -16.85 -10.90
N ARG A 41 -9.39 -16.83 -9.56
CA ARG A 41 -10.43 -16.14 -8.80
C ARG A 41 -10.03 -14.72 -8.48
N LEU A 42 -10.94 -13.77 -8.67
CA LEU A 42 -10.68 -12.37 -8.32
C LEU A 42 -10.47 -12.25 -6.81
N LEU A 43 -9.39 -11.59 -6.37
CA LEU A 43 -9.11 -11.44 -4.93
C LEU A 43 -10.21 -10.68 -4.19
N LEU A 44 -10.86 -9.71 -4.86
CA LEU A 44 -12.02 -9.00 -4.31
C LEU A 44 -13.23 -9.90 -4.05
N GLU A 45 -13.31 -11.12 -4.60
CA GLU A 45 -14.37 -12.08 -4.23
C GLU A 45 -14.26 -12.56 -2.78
N ARG A 46 -13.14 -12.30 -2.11
CA ARG A 46 -12.96 -12.60 -0.68
C ARG A 46 -13.66 -11.57 0.21
N LEU A 47 -14.18 -10.47 -0.36
CA LEU A 47 -14.95 -9.49 0.39
C LEU A 47 -16.16 -10.16 1.08
N PRO A 48 -16.47 -9.77 2.32
CA PRO A 48 -17.73 -10.15 2.94
C PRO A 48 -18.93 -9.59 2.16
N GLU A 49 -20.13 -10.14 2.39
CA GLU A 49 -21.33 -9.74 1.63
C GLU A 49 -21.71 -8.27 1.81
N ASN A 50 -21.39 -7.68 2.97
CA ASN A 50 -21.57 -6.26 3.25
C ASN A 50 -20.55 -5.36 2.53
N GLY A 51 -19.53 -5.95 1.89
CA GLY A 51 -18.48 -5.26 1.15
C GLY A 51 -17.53 -4.44 2.02
N GLU A 52 -17.48 -4.69 3.33
CA GLU A 52 -16.58 -4.04 4.27
C GLU A 52 -15.18 -4.66 4.25
N ALA A 53 -14.17 -3.82 4.42
CA ALA A 53 -12.77 -4.17 4.44
C ALA A 53 -11.95 -3.04 5.08
N SER A 54 -10.64 -3.20 5.04
CA SER A 54 -9.67 -2.20 5.48
C SER A 54 -8.69 -1.89 4.35
N LEU A 55 -8.21 -0.65 4.31
CA LEU A 55 -7.03 -0.27 3.55
C LEU A 55 -5.88 -0.02 4.51
N VAL A 56 -4.76 -0.69 4.25
CA VAL A 56 -3.51 -0.53 4.98
C VAL A 56 -2.56 0.28 4.12
N PHE A 57 -2.01 1.33 4.71
CA PHE A 57 -1.01 2.18 4.08
C PHE A 57 0.32 1.90 4.75
N ASP A 58 1.37 1.62 3.97
CA ASP A 58 2.72 1.39 4.48
C ASP A 58 3.72 2.26 3.72
N PHE A 59 4.76 2.70 4.44
CA PHE A 59 6.01 3.15 3.85
C PHE A 59 7.02 2.01 3.88
N ILE A 60 7.44 1.53 2.72
CA ILE A 60 8.44 0.48 2.58
C ILE A 60 9.80 1.12 2.36
N ASP A 61 10.74 0.83 3.26
CA ASP A 61 12.10 1.30 3.14
C ASP A 61 12.84 0.57 2.02
N LEU A 62 13.43 1.33 1.09
CA LEU A 62 14.16 0.77 -0.06
C LEU A 62 15.67 0.73 0.13
N LYS A 63 16.22 1.46 1.11
CA LYS A 63 17.67 1.62 1.31
C LYS A 63 18.42 1.95 0.00
N GLY A 64 17.84 2.85 -0.82
CA GLY A 64 18.37 3.34 -2.09
C GLY A 64 17.26 3.57 -3.13
N VAL A 65 17.64 3.66 -4.41
CA VAL A 65 16.73 4.07 -5.50
C VAL A 65 16.65 2.99 -6.60
N PRO A 66 15.73 2.02 -6.50
CA PRO A 66 15.44 1.12 -7.61
C PRO A 66 14.72 1.82 -8.77
N GLY A 67 14.61 1.10 -9.89
CA GLY A 67 13.65 1.47 -10.94
C GLY A 67 12.20 1.20 -10.50
N CYS A 68 11.24 1.79 -11.21
CA CYS A 68 9.82 1.73 -10.82
C CYS A 68 9.09 0.45 -11.30
N ARG A 69 9.66 -0.30 -12.24
CA ARG A 69 8.97 -1.48 -12.78
C ARG A 69 8.87 -2.58 -11.72
N THR A 70 7.75 -3.31 -11.69
CA THR A 70 7.50 -4.41 -10.74
C THR A 70 8.70 -5.35 -10.63
N GLY A 71 9.21 -5.84 -11.76
CA GLY A 71 10.34 -6.76 -11.79
C GLY A 71 11.65 -6.16 -11.22
N GLN A 72 11.86 -4.85 -11.38
CA GLN A 72 13.03 -4.17 -10.83
C GLN A 72 12.92 -4.01 -9.31
N LEU A 73 11.74 -3.66 -8.80
CA LEU A 73 11.46 -3.56 -7.36
C LEU A 73 11.58 -4.93 -6.68
N VAL A 74 11.02 -5.97 -7.30
CA VAL A 74 11.14 -7.35 -6.84
C VAL A 74 12.61 -7.76 -6.74
N GLU A 75 13.39 -7.56 -7.80
CA GLU A 75 14.81 -7.92 -7.82
C GLU A 75 15.63 -7.11 -6.80
N TRP A 76 15.34 -5.82 -6.68
CA TRP A 76 15.98 -4.95 -5.70
C TRP A 76 15.81 -5.45 -4.26
N CYS A 77 14.58 -5.86 -3.92
CA CYS A 77 14.26 -6.29 -2.57
C CYS A 77 14.70 -7.73 -2.25
N LYS A 78 15.10 -8.54 -3.24
CA LYS A 78 15.78 -9.82 -2.96
C LYS A 78 17.08 -9.65 -2.21
N THR A 79 17.81 -8.57 -2.51
CA THR A 79 19.15 -8.33 -1.95
C THR A 79 19.15 -7.25 -0.88
N ARG A 80 18.06 -6.50 -0.74
CA ARG A 80 17.86 -5.47 0.28
C ARG A 80 16.62 -5.79 1.09
N ASN A 81 16.74 -5.77 2.41
CA ASN A 81 15.63 -6.04 3.33
C ASN A 81 14.58 -4.92 3.25
N CYS A 82 13.76 -4.93 2.19
CA CYS A 82 12.67 -3.99 2.02
C CYS A 82 11.54 -4.39 2.96
N VAL A 83 11.38 -3.60 4.03
CA VAL A 83 10.41 -3.83 5.08
C VAL A 83 9.55 -2.60 5.29
N PRO A 84 8.26 -2.78 5.63
CA PRO A 84 7.45 -1.69 6.13
C PRO A 84 8.10 -1.03 7.36
N ARG A 85 8.04 0.30 7.42
CA ARG A 85 8.56 1.06 8.56
C ARG A 85 7.66 0.91 9.78
N PRO A 86 8.20 0.69 10.99
CA PRO A 86 7.41 0.52 12.21
C PRO A 86 6.39 1.63 12.43
N GLU A 87 6.84 2.88 12.31
CA GLU A 87 6.07 4.11 12.51
C GLU A 87 5.17 4.52 11.32
N GLY A 88 5.19 3.75 10.22
CA GLY A 88 4.61 4.15 8.94
C GLY A 88 3.36 3.39 8.51
N ARG A 89 2.85 2.44 9.31
CA ARG A 89 1.63 1.71 8.99
C ARG A 89 0.40 2.44 9.52
N THR A 90 -0.51 2.83 8.65
CA THR A 90 -1.84 3.32 9.02
C THR A 90 -2.93 2.47 8.41
N CYS A 91 -4.12 2.51 9.02
CA CYS A 91 -5.28 1.80 8.53
C CYS A 91 -6.47 2.75 8.37
N ALA A 92 -7.28 2.49 7.35
CA ALA A 92 -8.57 3.16 7.17
C ALA A 92 -9.65 2.12 6.87
N PRO A 93 -10.84 2.23 7.51
CA PRO A 93 -11.98 1.43 7.10
C PRO A 93 -12.35 1.78 5.65
N TRP A 94 -12.68 0.76 4.87
CA TRP A 94 -13.02 0.90 3.46
C TRP A 94 -14.18 -0.02 3.10
N SER A 95 -14.96 0.39 2.10
CA SER A 95 -16.04 -0.44 1.59
C SER A 95 -16.21 -0.25 0.09
N LEU A 96 -16.34 -1.37 -0.61
CA LEU A 96 -16.68 -1.39 -2.04
C LEU A 96 -18.17 -1.04 -2.28
N GLY A 97 -19.00 -1.04 -1.23
CA GLY A 97 -20.44 -0.77 -1.31
C GLY A 97 -21.26 -1.93 -1.86
N GLY A 98 -20.75 -3.16 -1.74
CA GLY A 98 -21.41 -4.39 -2.18
C GLY A 98 -20.46 -5.36 -2.86
N LYS A 99 -21.01 -6.30 -3.64
CA LYS A 99 -20.23 -7.28 -4.40
C LYS A 99 -19.42 -6.60 -5.52
N PRO A 100 -18.23 -7.15 -5.87
CA PRO A 100 -17.46 -6.67 -7.01
C PRO A 100 -18.26 -6.77 -8.31
N ALA A 101 -18.20 -5.74 -9.14
CA ALA A 101 -18.82 -5.77 -10.46
C ALA A 101 -18.19 -6.83 -11.37
N GLU A 102 -19.02 -7.43 -12.22
CA GLU A 102 -18.64 -8.57 -13.08
C GLU A 102 -17.66 -8.20 -14.19
N THR A 103 -17.70 -6.96 -14.68
CA THR A 103 -16.84 -6.51 -15.78
C THR A 103 -15.71 -5.63 -15.24
N ARG A 104 -14.52 -5.74 -15.84
CA ARG A 104 -13.34 -4.94 -15.46
C ARG A 104 -13.61 -3.44 -15.51
N ALA A 105 -14.35 -2.97 -16.51
CA ALA A 105 -14.68 -1.54 -16.65
C ALA A 105 -15.59 -1.05 -15.52
N LEU A 106 -16.64 -1.80 -15.17
CA LEU A 106 -17.52 -1.45 -14.06
C LEU A 106 -16.81 -1.58 -12.71
N LEU A 107 -15.96 -2.59 -12.55
CA LEU A 107 -15.18 -2.80 -11.34
C LEU A 107 -14.19 -1.67 -11.09
N ARG A 108 -13.50 -1.19 -12.14
CA ARG A 108 -12.62 -0.02 -12.04
C ARG A 108 -13.39 1.22 -11.58
N THR A 109 -14.56 1.49 -12.16
CA THR A 109 -15.41 2.61 -11.74
C THR A 109 -15.85 2.46 -10.29
N GLN A 110 -16.29 1.27 -9.89
CA GLN A 110 -16.71 0.96 -8.52
C GLN A 110 -15.57 1.17 -7.51
N LEU A 111 -14.38 0.66 -7.82
CA LEU A 111 -13.17 0.87 -7.02
C LEU A 111 -12.81 2.36 -6.96
N GLY A 112 -12.90 3.08 -8.08
CA GLY A 112 -12.65 4.51 -8.14
C GLY A 112 -13.55 5.32 -7.21
N GLU A 113 -14.86 5.04 -7.24
CA GLU A 113 -15.82 5.67 -6.32
C GLU A 113 -15.57 5.28 -4.86
N ALA A 114 -15.21 4.03 -4.58
CA ALA A 114 -14.87 3.58 -3.24
C ALA A 114 -13.61 4.28 -2.70
N MET A 115 -12.58 4.43 -3.53
CA MET A 115 -11.30 5.06 -3.15
C MET A 115 -11.42 6.57 -2.96
N LYS A 116 -12.35 7.25 -3.65
CA LYS A 116 -12.65 8.67 -3.41
C LYS A 116 -13.05 8.96 -1.96
N LYS A 117 -13.69 8.00 -1.27
CA LYS A 117 -14.09 8.15 0.14
C LYS A 117 -12.91 8.18 1.11
N VAL A 118 -11.75 7.70 0.66
CA VAL A 118 -10.50 7.64 1.43
C VAL A 118 -9.56 8.79 1.04
N LYS A 119 -9.97 9.61 0.06
CA LYS A 119 -9.23 10.80 -0.36
C LYS A 119 -9.09 11.76 0.83
N GLY A 120 -7.85 12.12 1.15
CA GLY A 120 -7.52 12.96 2.30
C GLY A 120 -7.08 12.19 3.55
N HIS A 121 -7.06 10.85 3.52
CA HIS A 121 -6.37 10.09 4.56
C HIS A 121 -4.88 10.46 4.56
N VAL A 122 -4.38 10.85 5.72
CA VAL A 122 -2.98 11.24 5.91
C VAL A 122 -2.20 9.96 6.20
N ALA A 123 -1.39 9.52 5.25
CA ALA A 123 -0.63 8.28 5.39
C ALA A 123 0.46 8.37 6.48
N SER A 124 1.06 9.54 6.69
CA SER A 124 1.86 9.83 7.89
C SER A 124 1.93 11.35 8.12
N PRO A 125 1.89 11.81 9.38
CA PRO A 125 2.20 13.20 9.72
C PRO A 125 3.71 13.49 9.70
N ASP A 126 4.56 12.46 9.73
CA ASP A 126 6.03 12.52 9.73
C ASP A 126 6.56 11.67 8.57
N ALA A 127 6.61 12.27 7.38
CA ALA A 127 7.01 11.58 6.17
C ALA A 127 8.54 11.36 6.15
N PRO A 128 9.03 10.14 5.84
CA PRO A 128 10.47 9.86 5.73
C PRO A 128 11.28 10.81 4.83
N ASP A 129 12.51 11.12 5.26
CA ASP A 129 13.52 11.92 4.54
C ASP A 129 14.36 11.08 3.53
N ASP A 130 13.95 9.85 3.23
CA ASP A 130 14.64 8.96 2.29
C ASP A 130 13.67 8.28 1.31
N PHE A 131 14.24 7.57 0.32
CA PHE A 131 13.44 6.93 -0.72
C PHE A 131 12.65 5.76 -0.17
N VAL A 132 11.33 5.85 -0.31
CA VAL A 132 10.37 4.82 0.10
C VAL A 132 9.45 4.44 -1.05
N LEU A 133 8.82 3.27 -0.94
CA LEU A 133 7.56 3.00 -1.65
C LEU A 133 6.41 3.32 -0.72
N VAL A 134 5.42 4.02 -1.23
CA VAL A 134 4.11 4.07 -0.59
C VAL A 134 3.30 2.90 -1.12
N ARG A 135 2.81 2.03 -0.23
CA ARG A 135 1.98 0.88 -0.59
C ARG A 135 0.61 1.03 0.05
N VAL A 136 -0.43 0.67 -0.70
CA VAL A 136 -1.80 0.53 -0.21
C VAL A 136 -2.27 -0.88 -0.45
N VAL A 137 -2.76 -1.54 0.59
CA VAL A 137 -3.24 -2.94 0.55
C VAL A 137 -4.68 -2.99 1.02
N GLY A 138 -5.55 -3.62 0.24
CA GLY A 138 -6.89 -4.00 0.70
C GLY A 138 -6.85 -5.35 1.42
N THR A 139 -7.47 -5.43 2.59
CA THR A 139 -7.58 -6.67 3.38
C THR A 139 -8.94 -6.77 4.07
N THR A 140 -9.41 -7.98 4.37
CA THR A 140 -10.59 -8.22 5.22
C THR A 140 -10.25 -8.22 6.72
N GLU A 141 -8.98 -8.08 7.09
CA GLU A 141 -8.57 -7.84 8.47
C GLU A 141 -9.11 -6.48 8.96
N PRO A 142 -9.71 -6.39 10.15
CA PRO A 142 -10.20 -5.13 10.69
C PRO A 142 -9.03 -4.23 11.13
N CYS A 143 -9.18 -2.90 10.99
CA CYS A 143 -8.12 -1.96 11.41
C CYS A 143 -7.69 -2.12 12.87
N SER A 144 -8.61 -2.50 13.77
CA SER A 144 -8.28 -2.78 15.18
C SER A 144 -7.21 -3.86 15.34
N ASP A 145 -7.21 -4.86 14.48
CA ASP A 145 -6.24 -5.96 14.58
C ASP A 145 -4.91 -5.56 13.95
N ILE A 146 -4.97 -4.75 12.89
CA ILE A 146 -3.80 -4.27 12.15
C ILE A 146 -3.01 -3.24 12.95
N GLU A 147 -3.69 -2.28 13.59
CA GLU A 147 -3.06 -1.22 14.39
C GLU A 147 -2.40 -1.75 15.67
N ASN A 148 -2.89 -2.86 16.20
CA ASN A 148 -2.31 -3.52 17.38
C ASN A 148 -1.22 -4.54 17.01
N ARG A 149 -0.99 -4.79 15.73
CA ARG A 149 0.02 -5.75 15.23
C ARG A 149 1.35 -5.02 14.96
N PRO A 150 2.50 -5.61 15.32
CA PRO A 150 3.79 -5.08 14.89
C PRO A 150 3.88 -4.98 13.36
N THR A 151 4.35 -3.86 12.82
CA THR A 151 4.47 -3.62 11.37
C THR A 151 5.38 -4.63 10.65
N SER A 152 6.29 -5.27 11.40
CA SER A 152 7.16 -6.36 10.92
C SER A 152 6.41 -7.68 10.67
N GLU A 153 5.22 -7.83 11.24
CA GLU A 153 4.34 -8.95 10.99
C GLU A 153 3.50 -8.68 9.73
N PRO A 154 3.46 -9.65 8.79
CA PRO A 154 2.77 -9.48 7.53
C PRO A 154 1.25 -9.47 7.67
N LEU A 155 0.58 -9.03 6.60
CA LEU A 155 -0.87 -9.17 6.46
C LEU A 155 -1.20 -10.61 6.06
N ALA A 156 -2.37 -11.09 6.48
CA ALA A 156 -2.77 -12.47 6.20
C ALA A 156 -3.05 -12.64 4.70
N SER A 157 -2.25 -13.45 4.00
CA SER A 157 -2.28 -13.60 2.54
C SER A 157 -3.65 -14.07 2.00
N ASN A 158 -4.38 -14.85 2.78
CA ASN A 158 -5.74 -15.32 2.47
C ASN A 158 -6.83 -14.27 2.68
N GLN A 159 -6.52 -13.14 3.34
CA GLN A 159 -7.44 -12.03 3.58
C GLN A 159 -7.19 -10.83 2.66
N LEU A 160 -6.13 -10.87 1.84
CA LEU A 160 -5.82 -9.83 0.87
C LEU A 160 -6.85 -9.73 -0.25
N LEU A 161 -7.16 -8.50 -0.62
CA LEU A 161 -8.13 -8.12 -1.64
C LEU A 161 -7.49 -7.47 -2.88
N GLY A 162 -6.28 -6.93 -2.73
CA GLY A 162 -5.54 -6.24 -3.78
C GLY A 162 -4.56 -5.23 -3.23
N CYS A 163 -3.77 -4.59 -4.10
CA CYS A 163 -2.91 -3.49 -3.68
C CYS A 163 -2.56 -2.53 -4.82
N ALA A 164 -1.92 -1.43 -4.45
CA ALA A 164 -1.21 -0.52 -5.34
C ALA A 164 0.04 0.00 -4.63
N TYR A 165 1.03 0.48 -5.38
CA TYR A 165 2.22 1.11 -4.82
C TYR A 165 2.74 2.25 -5.70
N SER A 166 3.53 3.14 -5.11
CA SER A 166 4.18 4.24 -5.83
C SER A 166 5.49 3.80 -6.47
N CYS A 167 6.00 4.56 -7.46
CA CYS A 167 7.44 4.52 -7.72
C CYS A 167 8.24 4.92 -6.46
N PRO A 168 9.53 4.56 -6.37
CA PRO A 168 10.42 5.09 -5.34
C PRO A 168 10.32 6.62 -5.29
N VAL A 169 9.99 7.14 -4.12
CA VAL A 169 9.68 8.56 -3.92
C VAL A 169 10.38 9.06 -2.67
N LEU A 170 10.87 10.28 -2.75
CA LEU A 170 11.40 11.04 -1.64
C LEU A 170 10.34 12.05 -1.20
N LEU A 171 9.69 11.81 -0.05
CA LEU A 171 8.43 12.46 0.32
C LEU A 171 8.58 13.94 0.71
N ASP A 172 9.73 14.32 1.26
CA ASP A 172 10.07 15.72 1.62
C ASP A 172 10.08 16.70 0.43
N ARG A 173 10.17 16.18 -0.80
CA ARG A 173 10.20 16.94 -2.05
C ARG A 173 8.93 16.83 -2.87
N VAL A 174 7.91 16.15 -2.38
CA VAL A 174 6.67 15.96 -3.13
C VAL A 174 5.75 17.17 -2.90
N GLU A 175 5.65 18.03 -3.91
CA GLU A 175 4.74 19.18 -3.92
C GLU A 175 3.29 18.81 -4.30
N THR A 176 3.05 17.58 -4.77
CA THR A 176 1.78 17.12 -5.34
C THR A 176 1.33 15.77 -4.77
N SER A 177 0.25 15.16 -5.29
CA SER A 177 -0.15 13.84 -4.82
C SER A 177 0.77 12.74 -5.35
N VAL A 178 1.13 11.77 -4.51
CA VAL A 178 1.87 10.56 -4.90
C VAL A 178 0.93 9.64 -5.67
N PHE A 179 1.30 9.34 -6.91
CA PHE A 179 0.59 8.36 -7.71
C PHE A 179 0.86 6.94 -7.20
N LEU A 180 -0.22 6.19 -6.99
CA LEU A 180 -0.22 4.78 -6.68
C LEU A 180 -0.74 4.02 -7.89
N GLY A 181 -0.02 3.00 -8.30
CA GLY A 181 -0.47 2.11 -9.34
C GLY A 181 0.07 0.71 -9.16
N PHE A 182 -0.32 -0.15 -10.09
CA PHE A 182 0.20 -1.50 -10.17
C PHE A 182 0.71 -1.73 -11.58
N ASP A 183 2.03 -1.93 -11.73
CA ASP A 183 2.65 -2.20 -13.02
C ASP A 183 2.49 -3.69 -13.38
N GLY A 184 1.26 -4.05 -13.74
CA GLY A 184 0.86 -5.40 -14.11
C GLY A 184 0.22 -5.42 -15.49
N PHE A 185 1.01 -5.68 -16.53
CA PHE A 185 0.51 -6.01 -17.88
C PHE A 185 -0.09 -7.43 -17.98
N VAL A 186 -0.26 -8.14 -16.86
CA VAL A 186 -0.72 -9.53 -16.83
C VAL A 186 -1.77 -9.71 -15.74
N GLU A 187 -2.91 -10.27 -16.10
CA GLU A 187 -4.09 -10.52 -15.24
C GLU A 187 -3.77 -11.50 -14.08
N ASN A 188 -2.72 -12.30 -14.24
CA ASN A 188 -2.16 -13.17 -13.21
C ASN A 188 -1.18 -12.38 -12.35
N CYS A 189 -1.69 -11.77 -11.29
CA CYS A 189 -0.89 -10.98 -10.35
C CYS A 189 -0.15 -11.84 -9.31
N SER A 190 0.20 -13.10 -9.58
CA SER A 190 0.86 -13.94 -8.57
C SER A 190 2.11 -13.27 -7.99
N GLN A 191 2.89 -12.57 -8.83
CA GLN A 191 4.03 -11.76 -8.39
C GLN A 191 3.62 -10.44 -7.68
N GLY A 192 2.47 -9.88 -8.05
CA GLY A 192 1.89 -8.67 -7.48
C GLY A 192 1.34 -8.85 -6.08
N VAL A 193 0.62 -9.95 -5.84
CA VAL A 193 0.08 -10.33 -4.54
C VAL A 193 1.19 -10.48 -3.49
N LEU A 194 2.38 -10.89 -3.90
CA LEU A 194 3.56 -10.95 -3.03
C LEU A 194 4.07 -9.57 -2.62
N ILE A 195 3.94 -8.56 -3.50
CA ILE A 195 4.17 -7.14 -3.11
C ILE A 195 3.05 -6.67 -2.16
N CYS A 196 1.82 -7.15 -2.36
CA CYS A 196 0.68 -6.83 -1.51
C CYS A 196 0.78 -7.43 -0.09
N SER A 197 1.30 -8.65 0.10
CA SER A 197 1.23 -9.38 1.37
C SER A 197 2.24 -8.96 2.45
N ALA A 198 3.32 -8.26 2.07
CA ALA A 198 4.36 -7.83 3.00
C ALA A 198 5.09 -8.96 3.77
N GLU A 199 4.97 -10.23 3.35
CA GLU A 199 5.63 -11.38 3.99
C GLU A 199 7.15 -11.39 3.79
N LYS A 200 7.82 -10.29 4.18
CA LYS A 200 9.16 -9.92 3.76
C LYS A 200 9.24 -9.88 2.23
N LEU A 201 9.75 -8.80 1.66
CA LEU A 201 10.25 -8.91 0.29
C LEU A 201 11.54 -9.76 0.22
N SER A 202 11.73 -10.72 1.15
CA SER A 202 12.73 -11.78 1.08
C SER A 202 12.14 -12.96 0.35
N TRP A 203 12.34 -12.98 -0.96
CA TRP A 203 11.87 -14.03 -1.84
C TRP A 203 12.67 -15.30 -1.59
N LYS A 204 12.01 -16.41 -1.22
CA LYS A 204 12.58 -17.72 -1.49
C LYS A 204 12.35 -18.00 -2.97
N VAL A 205 13.44 -18.12 -3.72
CA VAL A 205 13.39 -18.77 -5.02
C VAL A 205 12.89 -20.18 -4.76
N GLU A 206 11.68 -20.52 -5.24
CA GLU A 206 11.36 -21.92 -5.45
C GLU A 206 12.33 -22.40 -6.53
N THR A 207 13.43 -23.00 -6.10
CA THR A 207 14.21 -23.86 -6.96
C THR A 207 13.29 -24.99 -7.35
N THR A 208 12.75 -24.92 -8.57
CA THR A 208 12.33 -26.13 -9.26
C THR A 208 13.57 -27.01 -9.34
N ASP A 209 13.64 -28.03 -8.48
CA ASP A 209 14.50 -29.18 -8.66
C ASP A 209 14.06 -29.88 -9.97
N GLY A 210 14.45 -29.29 -11.09
CA GLY A 210 14.41 -29.89 -12.41
C GLY A 210 15.62 -30.80 -12.49
N GLY A 211 15.38 -32.09 -12.19
CA GLY A 211 16.37 -33.14 -12.28
C GLY A 211 17.20 -33.09 -13.56
N ALA A 212 18.50 -33.33 -13.37
CA ALA A 212 19.43 -33.62 -14.44
C ALA A 212 19.02 -34.91 -15.19
N PRO A 213 19.34 -35.01 -16.49
CA PRO A 213 19.94 -36.21 -17.04
C PRO A 213 21.45 -36.26 -16.78
#